data_AF-A0AAW0SQL8-F1
#
_entry.id   AF-A0AAW0SQL8-F1
#
_cell.length_a   1.000
_cell.length_b   1.000
_cell.length_c   1.000
_cell.angle_alpha   90.00
_cell.angle_beta   90.00
_cell.angle_gamma   90.00
#
_symmetry.space_group_name_H-M   'P 1'
#
loop_
_entity.id
_entity.type
_entity.pdbx_description
1 polymer ?
#
loop_
_entity_poly.entity_id
_entity_poly.type
_entity_poly.pdbx_seq_one_letter_code
_entity_poly.pdbx_strand_id
1 'polypeptide(L)'
;MRPKVISDSLKDVAEGEQCGAGKGWTMSLPRCPMVRLRVCRFTFRGLVFFTVAVALLYGFLLMDGARSAGKPPWLELNTCSPRNNVAFLKTHKCASSAIQNILFRYGDKHNLHFALPVTGNYFGGGRHIFEAGMVRSSPFNKVTPNIFAIHTKWNYEEVKKVMPEDTVYFTIVREPTALFQSLFDYASIGERAGGLTLDEYVRRNPIDASRTDGYVGYNQMTWDLGMPLEDMSNLTAARELVRRADAQFGLVLVAERMDESLVLLANYLCWELRDVLVLRVNSLRDEVRRGEGRGHTVPVSHSLLQVTHFVPPAVQVFHQ
;
A
#
# COMPACT_ATOMS: atom_id res chain seq x y z
N MET A 1 20.12 33.58 -4.79
CA MET A 1 19.85 34.24 -6.08
C MET A 1 18.56 33.67 -6.65
N ARG A 2 17.57 34.51 -6.97
CA ARG A 2 16.27 34.12 -7.52
C ARG A 2 16.43 33.69 -9.00
N PRO A 3 15.62 32.76 -9.53
CA PRO A 3 15.43 32.66 -10.97
C PRO A 3 14.42 33.74 -11.41
N LYS A 4 14.81 34.50 -12.44
CA LYS A 4 13.99 35.50 -13.13
C LYS A 4 12.95 34.80 -14.00
N VAL A 5 11.70 35.24 -13.85
CA VAL A 5 10.62 35.14 -14.83
C VAL A 5 10.92 36.10 -15.98
N ILE A 6 10.77 35.66 -17.23
CA ILE A 6 10.43 36.53 -18.36
C ILE A 6 9.42 35.78 -19.25
N SER A 7 8.18 36.25 -19.16
CA SER A 7 7.09 36.03 -20.11
C SER A 7 7.04 37.20 -21.11
N ASP A 8 6.17 37.03 -22.10
CA ASP A 8 5.55 38.03 -23.00
C ASP A 8 6.18 38.04 -24.41
N SER A 9 5.55 37.43 -25.41
CA SER A 9 4.27 37.79 -26.07
C SER A 9 4.31 39.16 -26.75
N LEU A 10 4.59 39.15 -28.05
CA LEU A 10 4.14 40.15 -28.99
C LEU A 10 2.67 39.84 -29.34
N LYS A 11 1.77 40.63 -28.74
CA LYS A 11 0.43 40.88 -29.27
C LYS A 11 0.52 42.01 -30.29
N ASP A 12 -0.30 41.91 -31.31
CA ASP A 12 -1.20 42.97 -31.80
C ASP A 12 -1.93 42.40 -33.04
N VAL A 13 -3.15 42.72 -33.43
CA VAL A 13 -4.31 43.49 -32.94
C VAL A 13 -5.36 43.20 -34.04
N ALA A 14 -6.64 43.02 -33.69
CA ALA A 14 -7.76 43.62 -34.44
C ALA A 14 -9.12 43.08 -33.93
N GLU A 15 -9.81 43.91 -33.16
CA GLU A 15 -11.27 43.99 -33.12
C GLU A 15 -11.65 45.48 -33.06
N GLY A 16 -12.78 45.84 -33.68
CA GLY A 16 -13.57 47.00 -33.27
C GLY A 16 -13.89 48.02 -34.36
N GLU A 17 -15.08 47.89 -34.95
CA GLU A 17 -15.78 48.89 -35.77
C GLU A 17 -16.12 50.17 -34.98
N GLN A 18 -16.24 51.32 -35.67
CA GLN A 18 -17.45 52.18 -35.59
C GLN A 18 -17.46 53.33 -36.61
N CYS A 19 -18.69 53.81 -36.86
CA CYS A 19 -19.20 54.60 -37.97
C CYS A 19 -18.72 56.06 -38.04
N GLY A 20 -18.67 56.61 -39.27
CA GLY A 20 -18.57 58.04 -39.54
C GLY A 20 -19.45 58.44 -40.74
N ALA A 21 -20.32 59.43 -40.54
CA ALA A 21 -21.28 59.94 -41.50
C ALA A 21 -20.76 61.17 -42.28
N GLY A 22 -21.09 61.23 -43.58
CA GLY A 22 -21.39 62.46 -44.31
C GLY A 22 -20.24 63.25 -44.98
N LYS A 23 -20.23 63.27 -46.31
CA LYS A 23 -20.54 64.44 -47.17
C LYS A 23 -20.19 64.12 -48.63
N GLY A 24 -21.11 64.45 -49.54
CA GLY A 24 -21.05 64.08 -50.95
C GLY A 24 -20.16 64.97 -51.81
N TRP A 25 -19.70 64.40 -52.92
CA TRP A 25 -19.40 65.09 -54.17
C TRP A 25 -19.77 64.16 -55.33
N THR A 26 -20.59 64.69 -56.24
CA THR A 26 -21.01 64.06 -57.49
C THR A 26 -19.95 64.30 -58.57
N MET A 27 -19.44 63.26 -59.21
CA MET A 27 -18.96 63.32 -60.59
C MET A 27 -19.27 61.99 -61.29
N SER A 28 -19.83 62.13 -62.48
CA SER A 28 -20.38 61.07 -63.31
C SER A 28 -19.42 60.65 -64.44
N LEU A 29 -19.58 59.37 -64.82
CA LEU A 29 -19.21 58.67 -66.07
C LEU A 29 -17.86 57.91 -66.06
N PRO A 30 -17.70 56.83 -66.87
CA PRO A 30 -18.67 55.96 -67.55
C PRO A 30 -18.51 54.46 -67.18
N ARG A 31 -19.44 53.65 -67.69
CA ARG A 31 -19.64 52.21 -67.40
C ARG A 31 -18.42 51.34 -67.74
N CYS A 32 -18.02 50.49 -66.80
CA CYS A 32 -17.13 49.35 -67.01
C CYS A 32 -17.91 48.04 -66.71
N PRO A 33 -17.72 46.95 -67.47
CA PRO A 33 -18.59 45.78 -67.42
C PRO A 33 -18.41 44.97 -66.13
N MET A 34 -19.51 44.39 -65.65
CA MET A 34 -19.55 43.46 -64.52
C MET A 34 -18.59 42.29 -64.73
N VAL A 35 -17.50 42.24 -63.96
CA VAL A 35 -16.86 40.97 -63.62
C VAL A 35 -17.54 40.48 -62.34
N ARG A 36 -18.46 39.52 -62.51
CA ARG A 36 -19.00 38.74 -61.39
C ARG A 36 -17.84 38.00 -60.73
N LEU A 37 -17.38 38.46 -59.56
CA LEU A 37 -16.65 37.58 -58.66
C LEU A 37 -17.60 36.46 -58.26
N ARG A 38 -17.31 35.24 -58.72
CA ARG A 38 -17.86 34.02 -58.12
C ARG A 38 -17.29 33.93 -56.70
N VAL A 39 -18.03 34.43 -55.71
CA VAL A 39 -17.83 34.02 -54.33
C VAL A 39 -18.10 32.52 -54.30
N CYS A 40 -17.02 31.75 -54.24
CA CYS A 40 -17.10 30.31 -54.13
C CYS A 40 -17.85 30.03 -52.82
N ARG A 41 -19.06 29.44 -52.92
CA ARG A 41 -19.76 28.87 -51.77
C ARG A 41 -18.87 27.78 -51.20
N PHE A 42 -17.99 28.14 -50.27
CA PHE A 42 -17.38 27.17 -49.37
C PHE A 42 -18.54 26.56 -48.61
N THR A 43 -18.91 25.34 -48.99
CA THR A 43 -20.04 24.65 -48.37
C THR A 43 -19.69 24.46 -46.90
N PHE A 44 -20.59 24.87 -46.00
CA PHE A 44 -20.43 24.71 -44.55
C PHE A 44 -20.00 23.28 -44.16
N ARG A 45 -20.42 22.28 -44.95
CA ARG A 45 -19.97 20.89 -44.88
C ARG A 45 -18.45 20.73 -44.98
N GLY A 46 -17.79 21.38 -45.94
CA GLY A 46 -16.33 21.28 -46.14
C GLY A 46 -15.52 21.85 -44.97
N LEU A 47 -16.00 22.93 -44.34
CA LEU A 47 -15.37 23.51 -43.15
C LEU A 47 -15.50 22.57 -41.94
N VAL A 48 -16.68 21.96 -41.75
CA VAL A 48 -16.89 20.97 -40.68
C VAL A 48 -15.99 19.75 -40.89
N PHE A 49 -15.91 19.20 -42.10
CA PHE A 49 -15.00 18.08 -42.40
C PHE A 49 -13.54 18.42 -42.15
N PHE A 50 -13.10 19.63 -42.51
CA PHE A 50 -11.74 20.08 -42.26
C PHE A 50 -11.45 20.22 -40.76
N THR A 51 -12.37 20.80 -39.98
CA THR A 51 -12.20 20.91 -38.51
C THR A 51 -12.17 19.56 -37.81
N VAL A 52 -13.01 18.60 -38.25
CA VAL A 52 -13.00 17.23 -37.71
C VAL A 52 -11.72 16.50 -38.10
N ALA A 53 -11.25 16.63 -39.34
CA ALA A 53 -10.01 16.02 -39.78
C ALA A 53 -8.79 16.58 -39.02
N VAL A 54 -8.73 17.90 -38.80
CA VAL A 54 -7.68 18.53 -38.01
C VAL A 54 -7.76 18.09 -36.55
N ALA A 55 -8.96 18.00 -35.96
CA ALA A 55 -9.13 17.52 -34.59
C ALA A 55 -8.72 16.05 -34.43
N LEU A 56 -9.02 15.19 -35.41
CA LEU A 56 -8.59 13.79 -35.42
C LEU A 56 -7.07 13.66 -35.61
N LEU A 57 -6.46 14.45 -36.49
CA LEU A 57 -5.01 14.48 -36.66
C LEU A 57 -4.30 15.00 -35.41
N TYR A 58 -4.83 16.05 -34.78
CA TYR A 58 -4.29 16.58 -33.53
C TYR A 58 -4.46 15.57 -32.38
N GLY A 59 -5.60 14.88 -32.32
CA GLY A 59 -5.83 13.78 -31.39
C GLY A 59 -4.86 12.61 -31.62
N PHE A 60 -4.58 12.27 -32.87
CA PHE A 60 -3.61 11.23 -33.23
C PHE A 60 -2.18 11.63 -32.84
N LEU A 61 -1.78 12.89 -33.11
CA LEU A 61 -0.48 13.43 -32.71
C LEU A 61 -0.31 13.51 -31.17
N LEU A 62 -1.38 13.85 -30.43
CA LEU A 62 -1.36 13.82 -28.96
C LEU A 62 -1.27 12.39 -28.42
N MET A 63 -1.95 11.43 -29.06
CA MET A 63 -1.87 10.00 -28.70
C MET A 63 -0.51 9.40 -29.02
N ASP A 64 0.13 9.77 -30.13
CA ASP A 64 1.48 9.33 -30.48
C ASP A 64 2.54 9.97 -29.58
N GLY A 65 2.37 11.23 -29.18
CA GLY A 65 3.21 11.88 -28.17
C GLY A 65 3.13 11.19 -26.81
N ALA A 66 1.94 10.70 -26.42
CA ALA A 66 1.75 9.92 -25.20
C ALA A 66 2.34 8.50 -25.29
N ARG A 67 2.42 7.92 -26.50
CA ARG A 67 3.06 6.61 -26.75
C ARG A 67 4.58 6.69 -26.82
N SER A 68 5.14 7.84 -27.20
CA SER A 68 6.59 8.07 -27.29
C SER A 68 7.22 8.54 -25.97
N ALA A 69 6.42 8.87 -24.95
CA ALA A 69 6.92 9.03 -23.60
C ALA A 69 7.25 7.64 -23.06
N GLY A 70 8.47 7.16 -23.35
CA GLY A 70 9.04 5.99 -22.69
C GLY A 70 8.84 6.11 -21.19
N LYS A 71 8.58 4.96 -20.53
CA LYS A 71 8.42 4.91 -19.08
C LYS A 71 9.54 5.73 -18.43
N PRO A 72 9.23 6.64 -17.49
CA PRO A 72 10.27 7.43 -16.89
C PRO A 72 11.29 6.50 -16.22
N PRO A 73 12.58 6.85 -16.15
CA PRO A 73 13.64 5.92 -15.72
C PRO A 73 13.43 5.29 -14.34
N TRP A 74 12.61 5.90 -13.48
CA TRP A 74 12.23 5.37 -12.16
C TRP A 74 11.11 4.32 -12.20
N LEU A 75 10.43 4.15 -13.34
CA LEU A 75 9.41 3.12 -13.60
C LEU A 75 9.99 1.91 -14.35
N GLU A 76 11.30 1.90 -14.61
CA GLU A 76 12.03 0.66 -14.89
C GLU A 76 12.24 -0.09 -13.57
N LEU A 77 11.17 -0.74 -13.10
CA LEU A 77 11.31 -1.81 -12.10
C LEU A 77 12.29 -2.83 -12.67
N ASN A 78 13.37 -3.04 -11.92
CA ASN A 78 14.58 -3.81 -12.26
C ASN A 78 14.34 -4.99 -13.22
N THR A 79 15.33 -5.23 -14.09
CA THR A 79 15.48 -6.45 -14.93
C THR A 79 15.75 -7.69 -14.07
N CYS A 80 14.85 -8.02 -13.16
CA CYS A 80 14.94 -9.17 -12.27
C CYS A 80 13.71 -10.06 -12.40
N SER A 81 13.88 -11.33 -12.04
CA SER A 81 12.79 -12.31 -12.07
C SER A 81 11.95 -12.21 -10.80
N PRO A 82 10.60 -12.29 -10.90
CA PRO A 82 9.72 -12.30 -9.74
C PRO A 82 10.12 -13.38 -8.72
N ARG A 83 10.20 -12.98 -7.45
CA ARG A 83 10.51 -13.89 -6.33
C ARG A 83 9.24 -14.62 -5.91
N ASN A 84 9.27 -15.95 -6.00
CA ASN A 84 8.14 -16.79 -5.59
C ASN A 84 8.35 -17.45 -4.23
N ASN A 85 9.61 -17.60 -3.79
CA ASN A 85 9.96 -18.16 -2.49
C ASN A 85 10.16 -17.02 -1.49
N VAL A 86 9.20 -16.84 -0.59
CA VAL A 86 9.06 -15.67 0.25
C VAL A 86 8.72 -16.08 1.68
N ALA A 87 9.51 -15.62 2.64
CA ALA A 87 9.26 -15.79 4.07
C ALA A 87 9.05 -14.43 4.74
N PHE A 88 7.83 -14.20 5.17
CA PHE A 88 7.40 -12.98 5.85
C PHE A 88 7.14 -13.27 7.33
N LEU A 89 7.91 -12.62 8.20
CA LEU A 89 7.57 -12.57 9.62
C LEU A 89 6.38 -11.62 9.83
N LYS A 90 5.21 -12.22 10.06
CA LYS A 90 3.98 -11.51 10.37
C LYS A 90 3.96 -11.08 11.84
N THR A 91 4.31 -9.83 12.11
CA THR A 91 4.25 -9.21 13.45
C THR A 91 2.83 -8.74 13.82
N HIS A 92 2.43 -8.83 15.08
CA HIS A 92 1.10 -8.47 15.54
C HIS A 92 0.87 -6.96 15.51
N LYS A 93 -0.30 -6.55 15.00
CA LYS A 93 -0.77 -5.16 14.94
C LYS A 93 0.13 -4.16 14.19
N CYS A 94 1.03 -4.66 13.35
CA CYS A 94 1.86 -3.87 12.44
C CYS A 94 1.26 -3.74 11.03
N ALA A 95 -0.07 -3.82 10.87
CA ALA A 95 -0.73 -3.94 9.57
C ALA A 95 -0.27 -5.17 8.73
N SER A 96 0.33 -6.16 9.38
CA SER A 96 0.87 -7.38 8.76
C SER A 96 -0.20 -8.29 8.13
N SER A 97 -1.48 -8.13 8.48
CA SER A 97 -2.59 -8.79 7.77
C SER A 97 -2.80 -8.25 6.37
N ALA A 98 -2.54 -6.97 6.11
CA ALA A 98 -2.56 -6.44 4.75
C ALA A 98 -1.48 -7.10 3.90
N ILE A 99 -0.25 -7.17 4.43
CA ILE A 99 0.89 -7.82 3.77
C ILE A 99 0.63 -9.31 3.54
N GLN A 100 0.12 -10.03 4.53
CA GLN A 100 -0.24 -11.45 4.37
C GLN A 100 -1.27 -11.63 3.23
N ASN A 101 -2.29 -10.76 3.14
CA ASN A 101 -3.28 -10.85 2.06
C ASN A 101 -2.66 -10.58 0.68
N ILE A 102 -1.70 -9.64 0.56
CA ILE A 102 -0.92 -9.45 -0.67
C ILE A 102 -0.22 -10.75 -1.07
N LEU A 103 0.52 -11.35 -0.13
CA LEU A 103 1.27 -12.58 -0.39
C LEU A 103 0.35 -13.75 -0.77
N PHE A 104 -0.79 -13.90 -0.09
CA PHE A 104 -1.75 -14.97 -0.40
C PHE A 104 -2.44 -14.77 -1.74
N ARG A 105 -2.81 -13.53 -2.10
CA ARG A 105 -3.37 -13.24 -3.42
C ARG A 105 -2.38 -13.49 -4.54
N TYR A 106 -1.13 -13.08 -4.37
CA TYR A 106 -0.07 -13.37 -5.33
C TYR A 106 0.17 -14.88 -5.43
N GLY A 107 0.30 -15.57 -4.30
CA GLY A 107 0.51 -17.01 -4.29
C GLY A 107 -0.60 -17.78 -5.00
N ASP A 108 -1.86 -17.44 -4.72
CA ASP A 108 -3.02 -18.07 -5.35
C ASP A 108 -3.03 -17.84 -6.87
N LYS A 109 -2.85 -16.59 -7.31
CA LYS A 109 -2.76 -16.20 -8.73
C LYS A 109 -1.64 -16.95 -9.47
N HIS A 110 -0.55 -17.28 -8.78
CA HIS A 110 0.65 -17.89 -9.35
C HIS A 110 0.79 -19.39 -9.00
N ASN A 111 -0.25 -20.03 -8.45
CA ASN A 111 -0.27 -21.45 -8.04
C ASN A 111 0.91 -21.84 -7.10
N LEU A 112 1.21 -20.97 -6.13
CA LEU A 112 2.26 -21.18 -5.14
C LEU A 112 1.72 -21.86 -3.88
N HIS A 113 2.59 -22.61 -3.21
CA HIS A 113 2.24 -23.36 -2.01
C HIS A 113 2.49 -22.53 -0.74
N PHE A 114 1.58 -22.63 0.22
CA PHE A 114 1.64 -21.89 1.47
C PHE A 114 2.06 -22.79 2.62
N ALA A 115 2.91 -22.28 3.53
CA ALA A 115 3.14 -22.94 4.80
C ALA A 115 1.93 -22.70 5.71
N LEU A 116 1.11 -23.74 5.92
CA LEU A 116 -0.14 -23.65 6.68
C LEU A 116 -0.14 -24.58 7.90
N PRO A 117 -0.64 -24.14 9.07
CA PRO A 117 -0.82 -25.01 10.24
C PRO A 117 -2.00 -25.96 10.02
N VAL A 118 -2.10 -27.01 10.86
CA VAL A 118 -3.24 -27.95 10.83
C VAL A 118 -4.55 -27.23 11.13
N THR A 119 -4.52 -26.26 12.06
CA THR A 119 -5.67 -25.47 12.48
C THR A 119 -5.27 -24.02 12.77
N GLY A 120 -6.24 -23.12 12.66
CA GLY A 120 -6.08 -21.70 12.96
C GLY A 120 -5.11 -20.99 12.02
N ASN A 121 -4.53 -19.91 12.54
CA ASN A 121 -3.69 -18.98 11.78
C ASN A 121 -2.33 -18.74 12.46
N TYR A 122 -1.83 -19.73 13.22
CA TYR A 122 -0.61 -19.61 14.02
C TYR A 122 0.19 -20.93 14.08
N PHE A 123 1.52 -20.87 13.91
CA PHE A 123 2.41 -22.01 14.16
C PHE A 123 2.98 -21.98 15.59
N GLY A 124 2.83 -23.08 16.33
CA GLY A 124 3.37 -23.24 17.69
C GLY A 124 2.44 -22.74 18.79
N GLY A 125 1.26 -22.22 18.46
CA GLY A 125 0.37 -21.61 19.45
C GLY A 125 1.04 -20.47 20.24
N GLY A 126 0.35 -19.94 21.25
CA GLY A 126 0.72 -18.66 21.84
C GLY A 126 2.06 -18.62 22.55
N ARG A 127 2.65 -19.76 22.90
CA ARG A 127 3.86 -19.81 23.74
C ARG A 127 5.08 -20.40 23.05
N HIS A 128 4.90 -21.24 22.03
CA HIS A 128 6.01 -21.99 21.48
C HIS A 128 6.68 -21.23 20.33
N ILE A 129 8.00 -21.29 20.32
CA ILE A 129 8.82 -20.80 19.22
C ILE A 129 8.58 -21.69 17.99
N PHE A 130 8.74 -21.13 16.79
CA PHE A 130 8.60 -21.90 15.56
C PHE A 130 9.61 -23.05 15.49
N GLU A 131 9.13 -24.21 15.06
CA GLU A 131 9.95 -25.37 14.71
C GLU A 131 9.50 -25.92 13.35
N ALA A 132 10.45 -26.37 12.53
CA ALA A 132 10.19 -26.91 11.20
C ALA A 132 9.20 -28.08 11.21
N GLY A 133 9.20 -28.86 12.29
CA GLY A 133 8.27 -29.96 12.52
C GLY A 133 6.80 -29.55 12.45
N MET A 134 6.47 -28.30 12.80
CA MET A 134 5.10 -27.78 12.78
C MET A 134 4.55 -27.61 11.35
N VAL A 135 5.41 -27.34 10.37
CA VAL A 135 5.04 -27.32 8.96
C VAL A 135 4.97 -28.76 8.44
N ARG A 136 5.98 -29.58 8.72
CA ARG A 136 6.07 -30.96 8.22
C ARG A 136 4.96 -31.89 8.73
N SER A 137 4.41 -31.62 9.91
CA SER A 137 3.29 -32.38 10.47
C SER A 137 1.93 -31.97 9.92
N SER A 138 1.84 -30.84 9.23
CA SER A 138 0.59 -30.35 8.67
C SER A 138 0.24 -31.06 7.36
N PRO A 139 -1.01 -31.56 7.21
CA PRO A 139 -1.43 -32.25 5.99
C PRO A 139 -1.49 -31.34 4.76
N PHE A 140 -1.41 -30.02 4.95
CA PHE A 140 -1.42 -29.02 3.89
C PHE A 140 -0.03 -28.80 3.27
N ASN A 141 1.05 -29.23 3.94
CA ASN A 141 2.42 -28.97 3.52
C ASN A 141 3.12 -30.23 2.99
N LYS A 142 2.43 -30.98 2.12
CA LYS A 142 2.98 -32.20 1.48
C LYS A 142 4.11 -31.89 0.49
N VAL A 143 4.18 -30.65 0.03
CA VAL A 143 5.21 -30.12 -0.84
C VAL A 143 5.87 -28.94 -0.16
N THR A 144 7.11 -28.66 -0.55
CA THR A 144 7.87 -27.52 -0.02
C THR A 144 7.09 -26.22 -0.25
N PRO A 145 6.79 -25.45 0.80
CA PRO A 145 6.12 -24.16 0.65
C PRO A 145 6.95 -23.16 -0.13
N ASN A 146 6.26 -22.31 -0.88
CA ASN A 146 6.82 -21.12 -1.51
C ASN A 146 6.60 -19.88 -0.63
N ILE A 147 5.48 -19.80 0.09
CA ILE A 147 5.12 -18.63 0.90
C ILE A 147 4.94 -19.02 2.36
N PHE A 148 5.77 -18.43 3.24
CA PHE A 148 5.61 -18.47 4.68
C PHE A 148 5.12 -17.10 5.15
N ALA A 149 3.87 -16.99 5.59
CA ALA A 149 3.28 -15.71 6.01
C ALA A 149 2.26 -15.85 7.16
N ILE A 150 2.32 -16.95 7.91
CA ILE A 150 1.42 -17.24 9.05
C ILE A 150 2.02 -16.67 10.35
N HIS A 151 1.18 -16.33 11.33
CA HIS A 151 1.69 -15.88 12.62
C HIS A 151 2.54 -16.96 13.28
N THR A 152 3.68 -16.54 13.83
CA THR A 152 4.60 -17.44 14.51
C THR A 152 5.49 -16.63 15.44
N LYS A 153 6.01 -17.27 16.47
CA LYS A 153 7.18 -16.74 17.18
C LYS A 153 8.42 -17.13 16.39
N TRP A 154 9.13 -16.15 15.83
CA TRP A 154 10.12 -16.35 14.78
C TRP A 154 11.33 -17.17 15.24
N ASN A 155 11.73 -18.11 14.39
CA ASN A 155 12.99 -18.84 14.50
C ASN A 155 13.57 -19.02 13.10
N TYR A 156 14.49 -18.13 12.73
CA TYR A 156 15.04 -18.05 11.39
C TYR A 156 15.65 -19.37 10.91
N GLU A 157 16.41 -20.06 11.76
CA GLU A 157 17.05 -21.33 11.38
C GLU A 157 16.02 -22.44 11.16
N GLU A 158 14.92 -22.44 11.89
CA GLU A 158 13.83 -23.41 11.67
C GLU A 158 13.00 -23.07 10.42
N VAL A 159 12.76 -21.78 10.14
CA VAL A 159 12.08 -21.36 8.91
C VAL A 159 12.89 -21.75 7.66
N LYS A 160 14.21 -21.58 7.70
CA LYS A 160 15.09 -22.01 6.60
C LYS A 160 15.00 -23.50 6.28
N LYS A 161 14.73 -24.35 7.28
CA LYS A 161 14.62 -25.82 7.10
C LYS A 161 13.38 -26.25 6.32
N VAL A 162 12.42 -25.36 6.10
CA VAL A 162 11.16 -25.65 5.39
C VAL A 162 10.98 -24.82 4.12
N MET A 163 11.83 -23.82 3.90
CA MET A 163 11.78 -22.94 2.74
C MET A 163 12.89 -23.29 1.74
N PRO A 164 12.71 -23.04 0.44
CA PRO A 164 13.78 -23.17 -0.57
C PRO A 164 14.99 -22.27 -0.28
N GLU A 165 16.17 -22.65 -0.77
CA GLU A 165 17.43 -21.92 -0.51
C GLU A 165 17.43 -20.48 -1.04
N ASP A 166 16.71 -20.22 -2.13
CA ASP A 166 16.60 -18.89 -2.76
C ASP A 166 15.51 -18.00 -2.14
N THR A 167 14.96 -18.41 -0.99
CA THR A 167 13.91 -17.66 -0.29
C THR A 167 14.39 -16.28 0.15
N VAL A 168 13.58 -15.27 -0.10
CA VAL A 168 13.79 -13.91 0.42
C VAL A 168 13.02 -13.71 1.72
N TYR A 169 13.62 -13.00 2.67
CA TYR A 169 13.11 -12.85 4.03
C TYR A 169 12.85 -11.38 4.34
N PHE A 170 11.64 -11.07 4.81
CA PHE A 170 11.31 -9.73 5.23
C PHE A 170 10.33 -9.72 6.40
N THR A 171 10.17 -8.56 7.04
CA THR A 171 9.23 -8.36 8.15
C THR A 171 8.61 -6.97 8.09
N ILE A 172 7.71 -6.65 9.02
CA ILE A 172 7.14 -5.32 9.20
C ILE A 172 7.19 -4.92 10.67
N VAL A 173 7.54 -3.66 10.93
CA VAL A 173 7.56 -3.06 12.26
C VAL A 173 6.61 -1.87 12.32
N ARG A 174 6.33 -1.42 13.53
CA ARG A 174 5.44 -0.30 13.84
C ARG A 174 6.00 0.50 15.00
N GLU A 175 5.60 1.76 15.14
CA GLU A 175 5.90 2.51 16.36
C GLU A 175 5.34 1.76 17.61
N PRO A 176 6.18 1.46 18.63
CA PRO A 176 5.80 0.59 19.74
C PRO A 176 4.56 1.05 20.53
N THR A 177 4.39 2.34 20.75
CA THR A 177 3.28 2.90 21.54
C THR A 177 1.95 2.76 20.80
N ALA A 178 1.92 3.13 19.52
CA ALA A 178 0.77 2.97 18.64
C ALA A 178 0.40 1.50 18.43
N LEU A 179 1.39 0.61 18.41
CA LEU A 179 1.16 -0.83 18.41
C LEU A 179 0.47 -1.27 19.70
N PHE A 180 1.00 -0.88 20.86
CA PHE A 180 0.43 -1.29 22.16
C PHE A 180 -1.00 -0.77 22.34
N GLN A 181 -1.28 0.47 21.98
CA GLN A 181 -2.65 1.00 21.97
C GLN A 181 -3.57 0.14 21.10
N SER A 182 -3.13 -0.25 19.90
CA SER A 182 -3.90 -1.12 19.02
C SER A 182 -4.10 -2.53 19.57
N LEU A 183 -3.14 -3.07 20.34
CA LEU A 183 -3.28 -4.34 21.04
C LEU A 183 -4.25 -4.24 22.21
N PHE A 184 -4.18 -3.15 22.97
CA PHE A 184 -5.02 -2.91 24.14
C PHE A 184 -6.49 -3.01 23.79
N ASP A 185 -6.89 -2.34 22.70
CA ASP A 185 -8.26 -2.39 22.19
C ASP A 185 -8.58 -3.78 21.60
N TYR A 186 -7.68 -4.33 20.78
CA TYR A 186 -7.93 -5.59 20.07
C TYR A 186 -8.09 -6.81 20.98
N ALA A 187 -7.28 -6.90 22.03
CA ALA A 187 -7.31 -8.02 22.96
C ALA A 187 -8.23 -7.76 24.17
N SER A 188 -9.00 -6.66 24.15
CA SER A 188 -9.84 -6.24 25.28
C SER A 188 -9.06 -6.19 26.61
N ILE A 189 -7.83 -5.68 26.58
CA ILE A 189 -6.95 -5.72 27.76
C ILE A 189 -7.58 -4.95 28.93
N GLY A 190 -8.14 -3.78 28.66
CA GLY A 190 -8.81 -2.95 29.67
C GLY A 190 -10.01 -3.65 30.31
N GLU A 191 -10.88 -4.26 29.51
CA GLU A 191 -12.04 -5.02 29.98
C GLU A 191 -11.61 -6.20 30.84
N ARG A 192 -10.62 -6.99 30.38
CA ARG A 192 -10.05 -8.13 31.12
C ARG A 192 -9.36 -7.69 32.42
N ALA A 193 -8.86 -6.46 32.48
CA ALA A 193 -8.27 -5.85 33.67
C ALA A 193 -9.30 -5.17 34.60
N GLY A 194 -10.59 -5.45 34.43
CA GLY A 194 -11.65 -4.88 35.28
C GLY A 194 -12.23 -3.56 34.75
N GLY A 195 -12.23 -3.36 33.44
CA GLY A 195 -12.78 -2.16 32.80
C GLY A 195 -11.87 -0.93 32.89
N LEU A 196 -10.55 -1.12 33.02
CA LEU A 196 -9.59 -0.02 33.07
C LEU A 196 -9.45 0.65 31.71
N THR A 197 -9.31 1.98 31.71
CA THR A 197 -8.81 2.72 30.55
C THR A 197 -7.32 2.41 30.30
N LEU A 198 -6.80 2.70 29.11
CA LEU A 198 -5.39 2.51 28.78
C LEU A 198 -4.46 3.23 29.80
N ASP A 199 -4.76 4.49 30.11
CA ASP A 199 -3.95 5.28 31.05
C ASP A 199 -3.98 4.71 32.47
N GLU A 200 -5.14 4.24 32.92
CA GLU A 200 -5.24 3.58 34.23
C GLU A 200 -4.52 2.24 34.23
N TYR A 201 -4.63 1.47 33.16
CA TYR A 201 -3.94 0.19 33.02
C TYR A 201 -2.44 0.37 33.15
N VAL A 202 -1.84 1.30 32.40
CA VAL A 202 -0.39 1.56 32.40
C VAL A 202 0.10 2.11 33.75
N ARG A 203 -0.72 2.91 34.45
CA ARG A 203 -0.35 3.44 35.79
C ARG A 203 -0.45 2.40 36.90
N ARG A 204 -1.44 1.50 36.84
CA ARG A 204 -1.75 0.54 37.91
C ARG A 204 -1.03 -0.79 37.76
N ASN A 205 -0.75 -1.21 36.53
CA ASN A 205 -0.12 -2.49 36.24
C ASN A 205 1.36 -2.26 35.92
N PRO A 206 2.30 -2.80 36.70
CA PRO A 206 3.71 -2.80 36.31
C PRO A 206 3.89 -3.59 35.01
N ILE A 207 5.06 -3.45 34.39
CA ILE A 207 5.44 -4.30 33.25
C ILE A 207 5.34 -5.76 33.71
N ASP A 208 4.33 -6.44 33.20
CA ASP A 208 4.05 -7.85 33.45
C ASP A 208 4.42 -8.66 32.21
N ALA A 209 5.12 -9.78 32.43
CA ALA A 209 5.45 -10.74 31.40
C ALA A 209 4.25 -11.63 31.03
N SER A 210 3.11 -11.49 31.72
CA SER A 210 1.88 -12.19 31.35
C SER A 210 1.44 -11.83 29.94
N ARG A 211 0.94 -12.85 29.24
CA ARG A 211 0.48 -12.72 27.86
C ARG A 211 -0.94 -13.20 27.75
N THR A 212 -1.82 -12.33 27.25
CA THR A 212 -3.21 -12.64 26.95
C THR A 212 -3.26 -13.79 25.95
N ASP A 213 -3.90 -14.89 26.36
CA ASP A 213 -4.04 -16.14 25.61
C ASP A 213 -2.69 -16.76 25.18
N GLY A 214 -1.58 -16.32 25.81
CA GLY A 214 -0.20 -16.65 25.44
C GLY A 214 0.40 -15.75 24.36
N TYR A 215 -0.41 -15.12 23.50
CA TYR A 215 0.07 -14.43 22.29
C TYR A 215 0.43 -12.97 22.52
N VAL A 216 -0.43 -12.24 23.24
CA VAL A 216 -0.44 -10.77 23.27
C VAL A 216 0.11 -10.24 24.57
N GLY A 217 1.03 -9.28 24.52
CA GLY A 217 1.55 -8.67 25.74
C GLY A 217 2.57 -7.58 25.47
N TYR A 218 3.26 -7.17 26.54
CA TYR A 218 4.33 -6.19 26.49
C TYR A 218 5.43 -6.61 25.49
N ASN A 219 6.06 -5.63 24.85
CA ASN A 219 7.09 -5.81 23.83
C ASN A 219 6.72 -6.82 22.74
N GLN A 220 5.52 -6.68 22.17
CA GLN A 220 4.97 -7.61 21.20
C GLN A 220 5.88 -7.87 19.98
N MET A 221 6.51 -6.84 19.40
CA MET A 221 7.35 -7.06 18.21
C MET A 221 8.58 -7.91 18.54
N THR A 222 9.19 -7.75 19.72
CA THR A 222 10.34 -8.57 20.11
C THR A 222 9.91 -9.99 20.43
N TRP A 223 8.72 -10.18 21.00
CA TRP A 223 8.09 -11.49 21.15
C TRP A 223 7.92 -12.19 19.80
N ASP A 224 7.36 -11.50 18.82
CA ASP A 224 7.16 -12.04 17.47
C ASP A 224 8.50 -12.39 16.80
N LEU A 225 9.56 -11.61 17.04
CA LEU A 225 10.93 -11.85 16.58
C LEU A 225 11.68 -12.97 17.34
N GLY A 226 11.01 -13.65 18.27
CA GLY A 226 11.56 -14.82 18.96
C GLY A 226 12.23 -14.54 20.30
N MET A 227 12.17 -13.32 20.84
CA MET A 227 12.75 -13.01 22.15
C MET A 227 12.07 -13.84 23.27
N PRO A 228 12.83 -14.43 24.19
CA PRO A 228 12.27 -15.14 25.33
C PRO A 228 11.70 -14.16 26.38
N LEU A 229 10.79 -14.61 27.24
CA LEU A 229 10.04 -13.73 28.15
C LEU A 229 10.96 -13.02 29.15
N GLU A 230 11.95 -13.75 29.65
CA GLU A 230 12.95 -13.31 30.61
C GLU A 230 13.80 -12.13 30.11
N ASP A 231 13.94 -11.99 28.79
CA ASP A 231 14.75 -10.93 28.16
C ASP A 231 13.94 -9.70 27.75
N MET A 232 12.62 -9.68 27.98
CA MET A 232 11.75 -8.60 27.47
C MET A 232 12.09 -7.21 28.02
N SER A 233 12.70 -7.15 29.21
CA SER A 233 13.15 -5.89 29.82
C SER A 233 14.66 -5.66 29.66
N ASN A 234 15.36 -6.55 28.95
CA ASN A 234 16.81 -6.51 28.79
C ASN A 234 17.20 -5.73 27.52
N LEU A 235 17.72 -4.51 27.70
CA LEU A 235 18.12 -3.65 26.60
C LEU A 235 19.28 -4.24 25.76
N THR A 236 20.17 -5.00 26.38
CA THR A 236 21.27 -5.68 25.65
C THR A 236 20.71 -6.76 24.75
N ALA A 237 19.76 -7.56 25.24
CA ALA A 237 19.07 -8.56 24.43
C ALA A 237 18.28 -7.90 23.28
N ALA A 238 17.65 -6.76 23.52
CA ALA A 238 16.96 -6.00 22.48
C ALA A 238 17.91 -5.49 21.38
N ARG A 239 19.10 -5.00 21.75
CA ARG A 239 20.11 -4.57 20.77
C ARG A 239 20.63 -5.74 19.94
N GLU A 240 20.88 -6.89 20.57
CA GLU A 240 21.31 -8.08 19.83
C GLU A 240 20.19 -8.60 18.93
N LEU A 241 18.93 -8.52 19.35
CA LEU A 241 17.78 -8.86 18.51
C LEU A 241 17.74 -7.99 17.24
N VAL A 242 17.98 -6.68 17.36
CA VAL A 242 18.06 -5.76 16.21
C VAL A 242 19.19 -6.18 15.27
N ARG A 243 20.37 -6.48 15.81
CA ARG A 243 21.51 -6.95 15.00
C ARG A 243 21.21 -8.27 14.28
N ARG A 244 20.52 -9.20 14.94
CA ARG A 244 20.04 -10.44 14.30
C ARG A 244 19.01 -10.17 13.22
N ALA A 245 18.06 -9.27 13.46
CA ALA A 245 17.04 -8.91 12.48
C ALA A 245 17.68 -8.29 11.22
N ASP A 246 18.65 -7.39 11.38
CA ASP A 246 19.40 -6.77 10.28
C ASP A 246 20.15 -7.80 9.43
N ALA A 247 20.70 -8.84 10.06
CA ALA A 247 21.38 -9.93 9.35
C ALA A 247 20.42 -10.93 8.68
N GLN A 248 19.17 -11.05 9.15
CA GLN A 248 18.21 -12.08 8.70
C GLN A 248 17.24 -11.58 7.64
N PHE A 249 16.81 -10.32 7.72
CA PHE A 249 15.79 -9.76 6.85
C PHE A 249 16.42 -8.82 5.82
N GLY A 250 16.23 -9.10 4.54
CA GLY A 250 16.68 -8.21 3.47
C GLY A 250 15.82 -6.95 3.31
N LEU A 251 14.65 -6.93 3.94
CA LEU A 251 13.75 -5.77 3.98
C LEU A 251 12.96 -5.75 5.30
N VAL A 252 12.84 -4.56 5.89
CA VAL A 252 11.97 -4.30 7.05
C VAL A 252 11.00 -3.19 6.68
N LEU A 253 9.73 -3.53 6.53
CA LEU A 253 8.66 -2.57 6.24
C LEU A 253 8.32 -1.76 7.49
N VAL A 254 7.81 -0.54 7.31
CA VAL A 254 7.39 0.34 8.39
C VAL A 254 5.90 0.68 8.22
N ALA A 255 5.07 0.26 9.18
CA ALA A 255 3.63 0.41 9.08
C ALA A 255 3.17 1.87 8.94
N GLU A 256 3.88 2.82 9.56
CA GLU A 256 3.62 4.26 9.45
C GLU A 256 3.93 4.83 8.06
N ARG A 257 4.69 4.10 7.24
CA ARG A 257 5.15 4.45 5.89
C ARG A 257 4.74 3.35 4.91
N MET A 258 3.46 2.94 4.99
CA MET A 258 2.96 1.79 4.25
C MET A 258 3.10 1.97 2.74
N ASP A 259 2.80 3.15 2.19
CA ASP A 259 2.85 3.37 0.75
C ASP A 259 4.27 3.22 0.22
N GLU A 260 5.26 3.81 0.89
CA GLU A 260 6.68 3.65 0.54
C GLU A 260 7.16 2.22 0.78
N SER A 261 6.70 1.59 1.87
CA SER A 261 7.00 0.20 2.18
C SER A 261 6.50 -0.74 1.09
N LEU A 262 5.32 -0.51 0.51
CA LEU A 262 4.77 -1.32 -0.58
C LEU A 262 5.56 -1.13 -1.89
N VAL A 263 6.03 0.09 -2.17
CA VAL A 263 6.92 0.33 -3.32
C VAL A 263 8.25 -0.43 -3.15
N LEU A 264 8.84 -0.36 -1.96
CA LEU A 264 10.05 -1.12 -1.63
C LEU A 264 9.82 -2.63 -1.68
N LEU A 265 8.66 -3.10 -1.21
CA LEU A 265 8.28 -4.51 -1.27
C LEU A 265 8.15 -5.01 -2.70
N ALA A 266 7.46 -4.26 -3.58
CA ALA A 266 7.34 -4.60 -4.99
C ALA A 266 8.71 -4.70 -5.65
N ASN A 267 9.59 -3.73 -5.40
CA ASN A 267 10.96 -3.75 -5.92
C ASN A 267 11.78 -4.93 -5.36
N TYR A 268 11.69 -5.19 -4.05
CA TYR A 268 12.42 -6.28 -3.38
C TYR A 268 12.01 -7.67 -3.87
N LEU A 269 10.72 -7.86 -4.15
CA LEU A 269 10.18 -9.12 -4.66
C LEU A 269 10.22 -9.22 -6.19
N CYS A 270 10.64 -8.16 -6.91
CA CYS A 270 10.54 -8.07 -8.36
C CYS A 270 9.11 -8.30 -8.86
N TRP A 271 8.12 -7.79 -8.11
CA TRP A 271 6.70 -7.87 -8.45
C TRP A 271 6.24 -6.55 -9.06
N GLU A 272 5.15 -6.61 -9.82
CA GLU A 272 4.54 -5.39 -10.30
C GLU A 272 3.82 -4.65 -9.17
N LEU A 273 3.79 -3.32 -9.23
CA LEU A 273 3.12 -2.51 -8.21
C LEU A 273 1.64 -2.88 -8.03
N ARG A 274 0.98 -3.36 -9.10
CA ARG A 274 -0.42 -3.83 -9.05
C ARG A 274 -0.61 -5.07 -8.17
N ASP A 275 0.42 -5.89 -8.02
CA ASP A 275 0.36 -7.12 -7.24
C ASP A 275 0.48 -6.86 -5.73
N VAL A 276 1.01 -5.68 -5.33
CA VAL A 276 1.13 -5.27 -3.92
C VAL A 276 0.04 -4.27 -3.48
N LEU A 277 -1.02 -4.09 -4.27
CA LEU A 277 -2.10 -3.16 -3.92
C LEU A 277 -2.91 -3.66 -2.72
N VAL A 278 -3.00 -2.81 -1.70
CA VAL A 278 -3.76 -3.04 -0.47
C VAL A 278 -5.05 -2.23 -0.49
N LEU A 279 -6.18 -2.89 -0.18
CA LEU A 279 -7.39 -2.18 0.20
C LEU A 279 -7.26 -1.74 1.66
N ARG A 280 -7.39 -0.43 1.91
CA ARG A 280 -7.30 0.14 3.25
C ARG A 280 -8.58 -0.19 4.02
N VAL A 281 -8.51 -1.19 4.90
CA VAL A 281 -9.61 -1.62 5.77
C VAL A 281 -9.13 -1.51 7.22
N ASN A 282 -9.96 -0.95 8.11
CA ASN A 282 -9.66 -0.76 9.54
C ASN A 282 -8.50 0.20 9.88
N SER A 283 -8.29 1.26 9.10
CA SER A 283 -7.52 2.41 9.59
C SER A 283 -8.39 3.23 10.54
N LEU A 284 -7.90 3.50 11.75
CA LEU A 284 -8.45 4.57 12.60
C LEU A 284 -8.58 5.82 11.72
N ARG A 285 -9.77 6.43 11.68
CA ARG A 285 -10.03 7.63 10.86
C ARG A 285 -9.01 8.70 11.24
N ASP A 286 -8.49 9.43 10.24
CA ASP A 286 -7.45 10.45 10.43
C ASP A 286 -7.86 11.56 11.43
N GLU A 287 -9.17 11.71 11.68
CA GLU A 287 -9.77 12.59 12.69
C GLU A 287 -9.34 12.24 14.12
N VAL A 288 -9.07 10.97 14.44
CA VAL A 288 -8.61 10.55 15.78
C VAL A 288 -7.10 10.78 15.96
N ARG A 289 -6.35 10.82 14.86
CA ARG A 289 -4.88 10.93 14.85
C ARG A 289 -4.40 12.38 15.03
N ARG A 290 -5.24 13.35 14.67
CA ARG A 290 -5.06 14.77 14.99
C ARG A 290 -5.85 15.05 16.25
N GLY A 291 -5.19 15.03 17.41
CA GLY A 291 -5.83 15.26 18.71
C GLY A 291 -6.49 16.64 18.81
N GLU A 292 -7.69 16.79 18.26
CA GLU A 292 -8.62 17.86 18.61
C GLU A 292 -9.46 17.36 19.77
N GLY A 293 -8.99 17.73 20.97
CA GLY A 293 -9.72 17.54 22.19
C GLY A 293 -11.09 18.20 22.11
N ARG A 294 -12.14 17.39 22.27
CA ARG A 294 -13.35 17.74 23.02
C ARG A 294 -13.94 16.43 23.52
N GLY A 295 -13.98 16.29 24.83
CA GLY A 295 -14.59 15.15 25.51
C GLY A 295 -16.00 14.94 24.98
N HIS A 296 -16.17 13.90 24.18
CA HIS A 296 -17.45 13.31 23.84
C HIS A 296 -17.22 11.82 23.98
N THR A 297 -18.02 11.20 24.86
CA THR A 297 -18.17 9.75 24.93
C THR A 297 -18.56 9.27 23.54
N VAL A 298 -17.61 8.70 22.80
CA VAL A 298 -17.92 8.04 21.53
C VAL A 298 -18.70 6.77 21.88
N PRO A 299 -19.95 6.60 21.42
CA PRO A 299 -20.63 5.35 21.58
C PRO A 299 -19.80 4.29 20.87
N VAL A 300 -19.35 3.28 21.62
CA VAL A 300 -18.72 2.09 21.06
C VAL A 300 -19.76 1.46 20.15
N SER A 301 -19.64 1.70 18.84
CA SER A 301 -20.41 0.91 17.90
C SER A 301 -19.84 -0.50 18.04
N HIS A 302 -20.62 -1.37 18.68
CA HIS A 302 -20.44 -2.83 18.60
C HIS A 302 -20.60 -3.26 17.15
N SER A 303 -19.63 -2.95 16.30
CA SER A 303 -19.46 -3.62 15.03
C SER A 303 -18.53 -4.80 15.30
N LEU A 304 -19.14 -5.90 15.75
CA LEU A 304 -18.67 -7.24 15.42
C LEU A 304 -18.64 -7.36 13.90
N LEU A 305 -17.63 -6.78 13.27
CA LEU A 305 -17.33 -7.00 11.87
C LEU A 305 -16.14 -7.94 11.84
N GLN A 306 -16.46 -9.23 11.82
CA GLN A 306 -15.58 -10.25 11.27
C GLN A 306 -15.02 -9.71 9.96
N VAL A 307 -13.72 -9.42 9.96
CA VAL A 307 -13.02 -9.03 8.75
C VAL A 307 -12.98 -10.26 7.86
N THR A 308 -13.83 -10.29 6.85
CA THR A 308 -13.75 -11.27 5.76
C THR A 308 -12.46 -10.99 5.00
N HIS A 309 -11.36 -11.59 5.44
CA HIS A 309 -10.13 -11.68 4.69
C HIS A 309 -10.42 -12.41 3.36
N PHE A 310 -9.71 -12.05 2.28
CA PHE A 310 -9.61 -12.97 1.16
C PHE A 310 -8.74 -14.11 1.65
N VAL A 311 -9.43 -15.13 2.13
CA VAL A 311 -8.84 -16.37 2.57
C VAL A 311 -8.97 -17.31 1.37
N PRO A 312 -7.87 -17.88 0.85
CA PRO A 312 -7.94 -18.91 -0.19
C PRO A 312 -8.94 -19.99 0.24
N PRO A 313 -9.68 -20.66 -0.66
CA PRO A 313 -10.67 -21.67 -0.28
C PRO A 313 -10.13 -22.76 0.66
N ALA A 314 -8.84 -23.11 0.52
CA ALA A 314 -8.14 -24.03 1.41
C ALA A 314 -7.96 -23.51 2.87
N VAL A 315 -8.05 -22.20 3.07
CA VAL A 315 -7.86 -21.52 4.36
C VAL A 315 -9.21 -21.02 4.94
N GLN A 316 -10.31 -21.06 4.16
CA GLN A 316 -11.64 -20.58 4.60
C GLN A 316 -12.25 -21.38 5.76
N VAL A 317 -11.67 -22.54 6.09
CA VAL A 317 -12.04 -23.37 7.24
C VAL A 317 -11.53 -22.79 8.57
N PHE A 318 -10.67 -21.75 8.55
CA PHE A 318 -9.92 -21.30 9.75
C PHE A 318 -10.42 -20.00 10.40
N HIS A 319 -11.68 -19.61 10.16
CA HIS A 319 -12.35 -18.51 10.86
C HIS A 319 -13.49 -19.01 11.75
N GLN A 320 -13.14 -19.77 12.80
CA GLN A 320 -13.94 -19.93 14.02
C GLN A 320 -13.03 -19.93 15.23
#